data_AF-A0A6M2D2G7-F1
#
_entry.id   AF-A0A6M2D2G7-F1
#
_cell.length_a   1.000
_cell.length_b   1.000
_cell.length_c   1.000
_cell.angle_alpha   90.00
_cell.angle_beta   90.00
_cell.angle_gamma   90.00
#
_symmetry.space_group_name_H-M   'P 1'
#
loop_
_entity.id
_entity.type
_entity.pdbx_description
1 polymer ?
#
loop_
_entity_poly.entity_id
_entity_poly.type
_entity_poly.pdbx_seq_one_letter_code
_entity_poly.pdbx_strand_id
1 'polypeptide(L)'
;RPVVKQDFAVCVKGLDFLKDDLSVRLIEWIELLNILGAKKIFLYELEIHPNISKTLQYYQQKGLVELTPITLPGGQPNLPGLRHNFLSMKLTHKRQNELIPYNDCLYRNLYSYEYIVLLDIDEVVMPVQHHTWKELMNDVVPMALQQKNYTRASYNVRNVYFLDDMMNEETKHTVHEVGIPGYMHMLQHVYRAKNFTKPGSYVKCFHNVERIVSVHNHFPLNCFGTCTTYSIDTPYAQLQHYRKDCVGPLKKSCNSDFKVYTVKDTTIWRYKDELILRATKALKDLGFFS
;
A
#
# COMPACT_ATOMS: atom_id res chain seq x y z
N ARG A 1 9.80 -12.70 -21.61
CA ARG A 1 10.15 -11.31 -21.25
C ARG A 1 9.41 -10.40 -22.22
N PRO A 2 8.64 -9.41 -21.76
CA PRO A 2 7.98 -8.48 -22.67
C PRO A 2 9.02 -7.63 -23.41
N VAL A 3 8.67 -7.16 -24.61
CA VAL A 3 9.55 -6.30 -25.43
C VAL A 3 9.72 -4.92 -24.79
N VAL A 4 8.68 -4.43 -24.11
CA VAL A 4 8.65 -3.13 -23.44
C VAL A 4 8.23 -3.35 -21.98
N LYS A 5 9.00 -2.78 -21.04
CA LYS A 5 8.64 -2.76 -19.62
C LYS A 5 7.44 -1.83 -19.39
N GLN A 6 6.58 -2.20 -18.47
CA GLN A 6 5.53 -1.34 -17.94
C GLN A 6 6.09 -0.43 -16.84
N ASP A 7 5.41 0.68 -16.53
CA ASP A 7 5.95 1.66 -15.57
C ASP A 7 6.01 1.09 -14.13
N PHE A 8 4.86 0.71 -13.56
CA PHE A 8 4.74 0.38 -12.12
C PHE A 8 3.95 -0.91 -11.88
N ALA A 9 4.41 -1.72 -10.92
CA ALA A 9 3.61 -2.76 -10.28
C ALA A 9 3.73 -2.71 -8.76
N VAL A 10 2.73 -3.27 -8.08
CA VAL A 10 2.64 -3.31 -6.62
C VAL A 10 2.81 -4.74 -6.12
N CYS A 11 3.66 -4.94 -5.12
CA CYS A 11 3.84 -6.20 -4.43
C CYS A 11 3.32 -6.07 -3.00
N VAL A 12 2.50 -7.04 -2.57
CA VAL A 12 1.92 -7.08 -1.23
C VAL A 12 2.40 -8.33 -0.50
N LYS A 13 2.43 -8.28 0.83
CA LYS A 13 2.69 -9.47 1.66
C LYS A 13 1.58 -10.52 1.55
N GLY A 14 1.84 -11.68 2.14
CA GLY A 14 0.83 -12.72 2.38
C GLY A 14 -0.36 -12.17 3.17
N LEU A 15 -1.56 -12.31 2.60
CA LEU A 15 -2.82 -11.90 3.20
C LEU A 15 -3.32 -13.00 4.15
N ASP A 16 -3.55 -12.60 5.39
CA ASP A 16 -4.05 -13.46 6.48
C ASP A 16 -5.17 -12.72 7.23
N PHE A 17 -6.40 -12.85 6.71
CA PHE A 17 -7.63 -12.20 7.15
C PHE A 17 -8.76 -13.22 7.27
N LEU A 18 -8.57 -14.26 8.10
CA LEU A 18 -9.54 -15.34 8.25
C LEU A 18 -10.93 -14.85 8.71
N LYS A 19 -10.97 -13.88 9.62
CA LYS A 19 -12.22 -13.42 10.28
C LYS A 19 -12.67 -12.03 9.85
N ASP A 20 -11.79 -11.26 9.23
CA ASP A 20 -12.03 -9.86 8.90
C ASP A 20 -12.40 -9.72 7.43
N ASP A 21 -13.62 -9.28 7.14
CA ASP A 21 -14.02 -8.94 5.79
C ASP A 21 -13.60 -7.50 5.45
N LEU A 22 -12.55 -7.37 4.63
CA LEU A 22 -12.02 -6.09 4.17
C LEU A 22 -12.38 -5.79 2.70
N SER A 23 -13.30 -6.54 2.10
CA SER A 23 -13.57 -6.51 0.65
C SER A 23 -13.87 -5.11 0.12
N VAL A 24 -14.68 -4.33 0.85
CA VAL A 24 -15.06 -2.97 0.43
C VAL A 24 -13.86 -2.02 0.43
N ARG A 25 -13.03 -2.06 1.50
CA ARG A 25 -11.81 -1.23 1.60
C ARG A 25 -10.78 -1.66 0.56
N LEU A 26 -10.70 -2.96 0.29
CA LEU A 26 -9.79 -3.53 -0.70
C LEU A 26 -10.16 -3.11 -2.13
N ILE A 27 -11.46 -3.04 -2.45
CA ILE A 27 -11.95 -2.50 -3.73
C ILE A 27 -11.51 -1.05 -3.92
N GLU A 28 -11.73 -0.20 -2.92
CA GLU A 28 -11.30 1.21 -2.95
C GLU A 28 -9.79 1.32 -3.17
N TRP A 29 -9.00 0.52 -2.44
CA TRP A 29 -7.54 0.52 -2.56
C TRP A 29 -7.04 0.06 -3.94
N ILE A 30 -7.60 -1.03 -4.49
CA ILE A 30 -7.21 -1.55 -5.81
C ILE A 30 -7.51 -0.52 -6.91
N GLU A 31 -8.72 0.05 -6.90
CA GLU A 31 -9.12 1.04 -7.91
C GLU A 31 -8.30 2.33 -7.80
N LEU A 32 -7.99 2.78 -6.58
CA LEU A 32 -7.13 3.95 -6.36
C LEU A 32 -5.71 3.71 -6.89
N LEU A 33 -5.11 2.55 -6.62
CA LEU A 33 -3.79 2.22 -7.17
C LEU A 33 -3.81 2.15 -8.70
N ASN A 34 -4.90 1.64 -9.30
CA ASN A 34 -5.06 1.64 -10.74
C ASN A 34 -5.09 3.06 -11.32
N ILE A 35 -5.84 3.97 -10.70
CA ILE A 35 -5.92 5.38 -11.08
C ILE A 35 -4.54 6.05 -10.97
N LEU A 36 -3.79 5.78 -9.90
CA LEU A 36 -2.44 6.32 -9.67
C LEU A 36 -1.39 5.80 -10.67
N GLY A 37 -1.70 4.74 -11.42
CA GLY A 37 -0.87 4.22 -12.51
C GLY A 37 -0.25 2.84 -12.26
N ALA A 38 -0.60 2.15 -11.18
CA ALA A 38 -0.20 0.76 -10.98
C ALA A 38 -0.83 -0.12 -12.06
N LYS A 39 0.00 -0.83 -12.82
CA LYS A 39 -0.46 -1.69 -13.92
C LYS A 39 -0.95 -3.05 -13.44
N LYS A 40 -0.34 -3.56 -12.38
CA LYS A 40 -0.73 -4.83 -11.77
C LYS A 40 -0.37 -4.88 -10.29
N ILE A 41 -1.19 -5.56 -9.52
CA ILE A 41 -1.00 -5.79 -8.09
C ILE A 41 -0.83 -7.30 -7.87
N PHE A 42 0.31 -7.68 -7.30
CA PHE A 42 0.64 -9.05 -6.96
C PHE A 42 0.37 -9.28 -5.47
N LEU A 43 -0.55 -10.19 -5.21
CA LEU A 43 -1.05 -10.52 -3.88
C LEU A 43 -0.80 -12.01 -3.61
N TYR A 44 -0.68 -12.34 -2.34
CA TYR A 44 -0.35 -13.69 -1.91
C TYR A 44 -1.40 -14.19 -0.93
N GLU A 45 -2.00 -15.32 -1.25
CA GLU A 45 -3.06 -15.90 -0.43
C GLU A 45 -2.46 -16.85 0.61
N LEU A 46 -2.59 -16.49 1.90
CA LEU A 46 -2.48 -17.44 2.99
C LEU A 46 -3.90 -17.87 3.36
N GLU A 47 -4.57 -17.12 4.21
CA GLU A 47 -5.88 -17.48 4.75
C GLU A 47 -6.77 -16.23 4.79
N ILE A 48 -7.69 -16.11 3.84
CA ILE A 48 -8.49 -14.91 3.63
C ILE A 48 -9.98 -15.20 3.69
N HIS A 49 -10.76 -14.21 4.10
CA HIS A 49 -12.22 -14.27 4.11
C HIS A 49 -12.78 -14.57 2.70
N PRO A 50 -13.85 -15.37 2.55
CA PRO A 50 -14.42 -15.72 1.24
C PRO A 50 -14.79 -14.52 0.37
N ASN A 51 -15.28 -13.42 0.96
CA ASN A 51 -15.59 -12.20 0.21
C ASN A 51 -14.32 -11.51 -0.34
N ILE A 52 -13.19 -11.60 0.39
CA ILE A 52 -11.90 -11.11 -0.09
C ILE A 52 -11.45 -11.96 -1.27
N SER A 53 -11.53 -13.30 -1.16
CA SER A 53 -11.21 -14.21 -2.26
C SER A 53 -12.06 -13.91 -3.51
N LYS A 54 -13.37 -13.73 -3.35
CA LYS A 54 -14.31 -13.33 -4.42
C LYS A 54 -13.88 -12.00 -5.07
N THR A 55 -13.54 -11.00 -4.26
CA THR A 55 -13.08 -9.68 -4.73
C THR A 55 -11.79 -9.79 -5.54
N LEU A 56 -10.80 -10.54 -5.04
CA LEU A 56 -9.52 -10.71 -5.72
C LEU A 56 -9.67 -11.49 -7.02
N GLN A 57 -10.53 -12.51 -7.07
CA GLN A 57 -10.85 -13.23 -8.30
C GLN A 57 -11.47 -12.32 -9.37
N TYR A 58 -12.38 -11.41 -8.97
CA TYR A 58 -12.95 -10.42 -9.88
C TYR A 58 -11.87 -9.51 -10.50
N TYR A 59 -10.94 -9.00 -9.70
CA TYR A 59 -9.84 -8.17 -10.21
C TYR A 59 -8.78 -8.97 -10.98
N GLN A 60 -8.64 -10.26 -10.70
CA GLN A 60 -7.79 -11.15 -11.48
C GLN A 60 -8.35 -11.36 -12.88
N GLN A 61 -9.67 -11.53 -13.02
CA GLN A 61 -10.33 -11.61 -14.33
C GLN A 61 -10.22 -10.30 -15.14
N LYS A 62 -10.19 -9.15 -14.45
CA LYS A 62 -9.90 -7.85 -15.07
C LYS A 62 -8.41 -7.63 -15.41
N GLY A 63 -7.52 -8.54 -15.01
CA GLY A 63 -6.07 -8.44 -15.23
C GLY A 63 -5.34 -7.44 -14.32
N LEU A 64 -6.03 -6.84 -13.35
CA LEU A 64 -5.43 -5.86 -12.42
C LEU A 64 -4.72 -6.52 -11.23
N VAL A 65 -5.14 -7.73 -10.88
CA VAL A 65 -4.58 -8.49 -9.76
C VAL A 65 -4.01 -9.82 -10.26
N GLU A 66 -2.96 -10.29 -9.60
CA GLU A 66 -2.55 -11.69 -9.63
C GLU A 66 -2.45 -12.22 -8.21
N LEU A 67 -3.22 -13.27 -7.92
CA LEU A 67 -3.28 -13.90 -6.61
C LEU A 67 -2.49 -15.21 -6.65
N THR A 68 -1.42 -15.29 -5.86
CA THR A 68 -0.58 -16.49 -5.75
C THR A 68 -0.79 -17.17 -4.40
N PRO A 69 -1.35 -18.39 -4.35
CA PRO A 69 -1.41 -19.17 -3.12
C PRO A 69 -0.01 -19.47 -2.58
N ILE A 70 0.19 -19.29 -1.27
CA ILE A 70 1.47 -19.59 -0.60
C ILE A 70 1.29 -20.34 0.71
N THR A 71 2.37 -20.98 1.13
CA THR A 71 2.49 -21.71 2.39
C THR A 71 3.63 -21.13 3.22
N LEU A 72 3.60 -21.36 4.53
CA LEU A 72 4.74 -21.09 5.40
C LEU A 72 5.84 -22.13 5.13
N PRO A 73 7.12 -21.73 5.05
CA PRO A 73 8.22 -22.63 4.70
C PRO A 73 8.64 -23.53 5.86
N GLY A 74 9.30 -24.64 5.51
CA GLY A 74 9.88 -25.58 6.47
C GLY A 74 8.81 -26.33 7.27
N GLY A 75 9.07 -26.54 8.57
CA GLY A 75 8.15 -27.23 9.48
C GLY A 75 7.05 -26.35 10.07
N GLN A 76 6.79 -25.17 9.51
CA GLN A 76 5.76 -24.25 10.00
C GLN A 76 4.34 -24.77 9.66
N PRO A 77 3.33 -24.45 10.49
CA PRO A 77 1.98 -24.97 10.29
C PRO A 77 1.31 -24.36 9.06
N ASN A 78 0.78 -25.23 8.19
CA ASN A 78 0.05 -24.84 6.98
C ASN A 78 -1.43 -25.25 6.97
N LEU A 79 -1.89 -25.92 8.03
CA LEU A 79 -3.31 -26.20 8.19
C LEU A 79 -4.09 -24.88 8.42
N PRO A 80 -5.24 -24.68 7.75
CA PRO A 80 -6.12 -23.53 8.00
C PRO A 80 -6.43 -23.38 9.50
N GLY A 81 -6.56 -22.15 9.97
CA GLY A 81 -6.77 -21.78 11.37
C GLY A 81 -5.50 -21.89 12.21
N LEU A 82 -4.76 -23.00 12.14
CA LEU A 82 -3.48 -23.16 12.84
C LEU A 82 -2.42 -22.20 12.28
N ARG A 83 -2.39 -22.03 10.95
CA ARG A 83 -1.52 -21.05 10.29
C ARG A 83 -1.85 -19.62 10.72
N HIS A 84 -3.12 -19.23 10.66
CA HIS A 84 -3.60 -17.93 11.14
C HIS A 84 -3.22 -17.68 12.62
N ASN A 85 -3.45 -18.67 13.48
CA ASN A 85 -3.10 -18.58 14.91
C ASN A 85 -1.59 -18.44 15.11
N PHE A 86 -0.78 -19.20 14.37
CA PHE A 86 0.68 -19.13 14.43
C PHE A 86 1.19 -17.74 14.06
N LEU A 87 0.73 -17.18 12.94
CA LEU A 87 1.13 -15.85 12.47
C LEU A 87 0.67 -14.75 13.42
N SER A 88 -0.50 -14.90 14.04
CA SER A 88 -1.05 -13.96 15.02
C SER A 88 -0.25 -13.95 16.33
N MET A 89 0.17 -15.13 16.81
CA MET A 89 0.90 -15.26 18.07
C MET A 89 2.41 -15.02 17.95
N LYS A 90 3.01 -15.29 16.78
CA LYS A 90 4.46 -15.23 16.57
C LYS A 90 4.84 -14.09 15.62
N LEU A 91 4.67 -12.85 16.08
CA LEU A 91 4.89 -11.64 15.28
C LEU A 91 6.26 -11.58 14.58
N THR A 92 7.34 -12.02 15.22
CA THR A 92 8.67 -12.06 14.59
C THR A 92 8.70 -13.01 13.39
N HIS A 93 8.10 -14.20 13.52
CA HIS A 93 8.02 -15.17 12.43
C HIS A 93 7.11 -14.65 11.32
N LYS A 94 5.99 -14.02 11.67
CA LYS A 94 5.13 -13.33 10.69
C LYS A 94 5.93 -12.36 9.83
N ARG A 95 6.68 -11.43 10.45
CA ARG A 95 7.50 -10.44 9.75
C ARG A 95 8.61 -11.07 8.90
N GLN A 96 9.24 -12.15 9.37
CA GLN A 96 10.24 -12.87 8.58
C GLN A 96 9.61 -13.53 7.35
N ASN A 97 8.44 -14.15 7.51
CA ASN A 97 7.70 -14.77 6.41
C ASN A 97 7.18 -13.74 5.39
N GLU A 98 6.89 -12.50 5.79
CA GLU A 98 6.51 -11.41 4.87
C GLU A 98 7.60 -11.12 3.83
N LEU A 99 8.88 -11.40 4.10
CA LEU A 99 9.98 -11.16 3.14
C LEU A 99 9.93 -12.06 1.90
N ILE A 100 9.34 -13.26 2.03
CA ILE A 100 9.28 -14.25 0.96
C ILE A 100 8.42 -13.74 -0.22
N PRO A 101 7.13 -13.37 -0.03
CA PRO A 101 6.30 -12.87 -1.13
C PRO A 101 6.83 -11.58 -1.74
N TYR A 102 7.44 -10.69 -0.96
CA TYR A 102 8.04 -9.47 -1.52
C TYR A 102 9.14 -9.78 -2.54
N ASN A 103 10.02 -10.73 -2.22
CA ASN A 103 11.14 -11.08 -3.09
C ASN A 103 10.70 -12.02 -4.24
N ASP A 104 9.77 -12.95 -4.02
CA ASP A 104 9.16 -13.73 -5.11
C ASP A 104 8.51 -12.78 -6.14
N CYS A 105 7.73 -11.80 -5.68
CA CYS A 105 7.08 -10.81 -6.54
C CYS A 105 8.11 -10.00 -7.34
N LEU A 106 9.16 -9.51 -6.68
CA LEU A 106 10.26 -8.82 -7.34
C LEU A 106 10.87 -9.68 -8.45
N TYR A 107 11.29 -10.91 -8.12
CA TYR A 107 12.03 -11.78 -9.03
C TYR A 107 11.21 -12.20 -10.25
N ARG A 108 9.91 -12.47 -10.08
CA ARG A 108 9.00 -12.76 -11.21
C ARG A 108 8.86 -11.58 -12.17
N ASN A 109 9.10 -10.36 -11.69
CA ASN A 109 8.74 -9.13 -12.38
C ASN A 109 9.92 -8.21 -12.74
N LEU A 110 11.17 -8.63 -12.49
CA LEU A 110 12.40 -7.88 -12.81
C LEU A 110 12.46 -7.36 -14.26
N TYR A 111 11.88 -8.10 -15.20
CA TYR A 111 11.92 -7.78 -16.63
C TYR A 111 10.60 -7.21 -17.16
N SER A 112 9.60 -7.06 -16.30
CA SER A 112 8.23 -6.68 -16.70
C SER A 112 7.89 -5.24 -16.34
N TYR A 113 8.51 -4.69 -15.29
CA TYR A 113 8.23 -3.34 -14.81
C TYR A 113 9.52 -2.54 -14.58
N GLU A 114 9.44 -1.21 -14.66
CA GLU A 114 10.55 -0.32 -14.30
C GLU A 114 10.69 -0.17 -12.79
N TYR A 115 9.55 0.00 -12.12
CA TYR A 115 9.47 0.15 -10.67
C TYR A 115 8.53 -0.86 -10.04
N ILE A 116 9.00 -1.45 -8.94
CA ILE A 116 8.19 -2.26 -8.04
C ILE A 116 7.96 -1.48 -6.75
N VAL A 117 6.70 -1.37 -6.32
CA VAL A 117 6.30 -0.67 -5.09
C VAL A 117 5.79 -1.68 -4.08
N LEU A 118 6.36 -1.72 -2.88
CA LEU A 118 5.88 -2.60 -1.81
C LEU A 118 4.88 -1.85 -0.95
N LEU A 119 3.63 -2.31 -0.88
CA LEU A 119 2.57 -1.66 -0.10
C LEU A 119 1.83 -2.70 0.75
N ASP A 120 1.38 -2.27 1.93
CA ASP A 120 0.29 -2.95 2.62
C ASP A 120 -1.06 -2.44 2.08
N ILE A 121 -2.13 -3.21 2.26
CA ILE A 121 -3.47 -2.89 1.72
C ILE A 121 -4.14 -1.67 2.38
N ASP A 122 -3.50 -1.10 3.41
CA ASP A 122 -3.90 0.10 4.12
C ASP A 122 -2.97 1.30 3.84
N GLU A 123 -2.06 1.17 2.87
CA GLU A 123 -1.05 2.17 2.52
C GLU A 123 -1.17 2.62 1.07
N VAL A 124 -1.03 3.92 0.83
CA VAL A 124 -1.03 4.50 -0.53
C VAL A 124 0.11 5.51 -0.64
N VAL A 125 0.96 5.37 -1.66
CA VAL A 125 1.87 6.44 -2.04
C VAL A 125 1.09 7.48 -2.84
N MET A 126 0.79 8.60 -2.21
CA MET A 126 -0.04 9.66 -2.77
C MET A 126 0.82 10.81 -3.30
N PRO A 127 0.81 11.10 -4.62
CA PRO A 127 1.40 12.31 -5.16
C PRO A 127 0.61 13.54 -4.71
N VAL A 128 1.33 14.54 -4.19
CA VAL A 128 0.73 15.77 -3.66
C VAL A 128 0.56 16.81 -4.77
N GLN A 129 1.57 17.01 -5.62
CA GLN A 129 1.57 18.00 -6.71
C GLN A 129 1.20 17.41 -8.08
N HIS A 130 1.13 16.09 -8.19
CA HIS A 130 0.87 15.37 -9.45
C HIS A 130 -0.39 14.50 -9.36
N HIS A 131 -0.91 14.06 -10.49
CA HIS A 131 -2.01 13.09 -10.56
C HIS A 131 -1.45 11.66 -10.64
N THR A 132 -0.38 11.56 -11.43
CA THR A 132 0.42 10.39 -11.76
C THR A 132 1.45 9.88 -10.74
N TRP A 133 1.66 8.56 -10.55
CA TRP A 133 3.01 8.08 -10.19
C TRP A 133 4.02 8.35 -11.30
N LYS A 134 3.59 8.28 -12.57
CA LYS A 134 4.46 8.57 -13.72
C LYS A 134 4.90 10.04 -13.71
N GLU A 135 3.94 10.94 -13.54
CA GLU A 135 4.20 12.39 -13.42
C GLU A 135 5.12 12.71 -12.25
N LEU A 136 4.88 12.11 -11.08
CA LEU A 136 5.76 12.24 -9.92
C LEU A 136 7.19 11.81 -10.24
N MET A 137 7.37 10.65 -10.88
CA MET A 137 8.70 10.12 -11.18
C MET A 137 9.42 10.89 -12.28
N ASN A 138 8.69 11.51 -13.22
CA ASN A 138 9.27 12.40 -14.23
C ASN A 138 10.00 13.60 -13.61
N ASP A 139 9.59 14.06 -12.43
CA ASP A 139 10.24 15.15 -11.70
C ASP A 139 11.28 14.64 -10.69
N VAL A 140 10.93 13.60 -9.92
CA VAL A 140 11.78 13.04 -8.87
C VAL A 140 13.08 12.46 -9.41
N VAL A 141 13.05 11.75 -10.54
CA VAL A 141 14.25 11.09 -11.10
C VAL A 141 15.30 12.12 -11.53
N PRO A 142 14.96 13.17 -12.32
CA PRO A 142 15.88 14.27 -12.60
C PRO A 142 16.42 14.95 -11.34
N MET A 143 15.58 15.23 -10.34
CA MET A 143 16.04 15.85 -9.08
C MET A 143 17.09 14.98 -8.36
N ALA A 144 16.85 13.66 -8.31
CA ALA A 144 17.79 12.72 -7.69
C ALA A 144 19.13 12.63 -8.44
N LEU A 145 19.10 12.75 -9.78
CA LEU A 145 20.27 12.79 -10.66
C LEU A 145 21.07 14.10 -10.54
N GLN A 146 20.39 15.23 -10.36
CA GLN A 146 21.04 16.51 -10.08
C GLN A 146 21.78 16.48 -8.74
N GLN A 147 21.21 15.83 -7.71
CA GLN A 147 21.88 15.70 -6.41
C GLN A 147 23.12 14.81 -6.48
N LYS A 148 23.05 13.71 -7.25
CA LYS A 148 24.19 12.83 -7.55
C LYS A 148 23.98 12.25 -8.94
N ASN A 149 25.00 12.33 -9.80
CA ASN A 149 24.96 11.90 -11.20
C ASN A 149 24.95 10.37 -11.39
N TYR A 150 24.00 9.68 -10.75
CA TYR A 150 23.73 8.25 -10.91
C TYR A 150 22.28 7.93 -10.49
N THR A 151 21.72 6.89 -11.10
CA THR A 151 20.38 6.39 -10.78
C THR A 151 20.31 5.74 -9.40
N ARG A 152 19.21 5.96 -8.69
CA ARG A 152 19.01 5.42 -7.33
C ARG A 152 18.44 4.01 -7.36
N ALA A 153 18.77 3.22 -6.34
CA ALA A 153 18.18 1.90 -6.15
C ALA A 153 16.73 1.98 -5.68
N SER A 154 16.38 3.04 -4.95
CA SER A 154 15.01 3.29 -4.55
C SER A 154 14.71 4.77 -4.35
N TYR A 155 13.42 5.11 -4.43
CA TYR A 155 12.89 6.43 -4.13
C TYR A 155 11.86 6.26 -3.02
N ASN A 156 12.20 6.68 -1.80
CA ASN A 156 11.36 6.46 -0.62
C ASN A 156 10.39 7.63 -0.41
N VAL A 157 9.22 7.31 0.14
CA VAL A 157 8.18 8.27 0.48
C VAL A 157 7.90 8.19 1.97
N ARG A 158 7.84 9.35 2.62
CA ARG A 158 7.70 9.47 4.07
C ARG A 158 6.28 9.19 4.53
N ASN A 159 6.17 8.41 5.60
CA ASN A 159 4.88 7.98 6.16
C ASN A 159 4.17 9.09 6.93
N VAL A 160 2.86 9.16 6.77
CA VAL A 160 1.95 9.94 7.60
C VAL A 160 0.66 9.15 7.88
N TYR A 161 0.18 9.23 9.12
CA TYR A 161 -0.94 8.42 9.58
C TYR A 161 -2.27 9.15 9.42
N PHE A 162 -3.26 8.45 8.87
CA PHE A 162 -4.69 8.79 8.91
C PHE A 162 -5.34 7.80 9.87
N LEU A 163 -5.76 8.26 11.05
CA LEU A 163 -6.36 7.38 12.06
C LEU A 163 -7.88 7.54 12.07
N ASP A 164 -8.63 6.43 12.16
CA ASP A 164 -10.09 6.44 12.16
C ASP A 164 -10.67 7.33 13.28
N ASP A 165 -9.97 7.44 14.40
CA ASP A 165 -10.40 8.20 15.56
C ASP A 165 -9.95 9.68 15.58
N MET A 166 -9.22 10.14 14.56
CA MET A 166 -8.82 11.54 14.37
C MET A 166 -9.95 12.43 13.84
N MET A 167 -11.06 11.85 13.41
CA MET A 167 -12.29 12.61 13.20
C MET A 167 -12.79 13.05 14.59
N ASN A 168 -13.01 14.35 14.82
CA ASN A 168 -13.49 14.86 16.12
C ASN A 168 -14.81 14.19 16.54
N GLU A 169 -15.09 14.04 17.84
CA GLU A 169 -16.31 13.38 18.34
C GLU A 169 -17.61 14.01 17.81
N GLU A 170 -17.62 15.33 17.56
CA GLU A 170 -18.72 16.04 16.88
C GLU A 170 -18.91 15.61 15.41
N THR A 171 -17.83 15.17 14.74
CA THR A 171 -17.83 14.64 13.36
C THR A 171 -17.89 13.11 13.28
N LYS A 172 -17.62 12.38 14.37
CA LYS A 172 -17.68 10.90 14.41
C LYS A 172 -19.10 10.37 14.22
N HIS A 173 -20.11 11.16 14.60
CA HIS A 173 -21.49 10.67 14.69
C HIS A 173 -22.45 11.23 13.63
N THR A 174 -22.07 12.22 12.80
CA THR A 174 -23.10 12.93 12.00
C THR A 174 -22.78 13.37 10.57
N VAL A 175 -21.55 13.33 10.03
CA VAL A 175 -21.38 13.77 8.62
C VAL A 175 -20.30 12.98 7.90
N HIS A 176 -20.72 11.90 7.22
CA HIS A 176 -20.01 11.49 6.01
C HIS A 176 -19.90 12.72 5.10
N GLU A 177 -18.70 12.99 4.58
CA GLU A 177 -18.48 14.16 3.72
C GLU A 177 -19.51 14.14 2.59
N VAL A 178 -20.26 15.25 2.44
CA VAL A 178 -21.44 15.29 1.57
C VAL A 178 -21.02 14.97 0.13
N GLY A 179 -21.67 13.98 -0.47
CA GLY A 179 -21.34 13.48 -1.81
C GLY A 179 -20.24 12.42 -1.85
N ILE A 180 -19.69 11.99 -0.71
CA ILE A 180 -18.84 10.81 -0.60
C ILE A 180 -19.65 9.70 0.10
N PRO A 181 -19.82 8.51 -0.50
CA PRO A 181 -20.47 7.40 0.16
C PRO A 181 -19.73 6.97 1.43
N GLY A 182 -20.47 6.62 2.48
CA GLY A 182 -19.87 6.26 3.78
C GLY A 182 -18.99 5.01 3.77
N TYR A 183 -19.16 4.15 2.75
CA TYR A 183 -18.35 2.94 2.58
C TYR A 183 -16.96 3.18 1.95
N MET A 184 -16.71 4.39 1.43
CA MET A 184 -15.39 4.78 0.87
C MET A 184 -14.47 5.22 2.00
N HIS A 185 -13.78 4.26 2.62
CA HIS A 185 -12.99 4.48 3.82
C HIS A 185 -11.91 5.53 3.61
N MET A 186 -11.06 5.41 2.60
CA MET A 186 -9.96 6.36 2.37
C MET A 186 -10.47 7.76 2.01
N LEU A 187 -11.55 7.85 1.23
CA LEU A 187 -12.16 9.15 0.88
C LEU A 187 -12.84 9.84 2.07
N GLN A 188 -13.34 9.08 3.05
CA GLN A 188 -13.96 9.64 4.27
C GLN A 188 -12.91 10.06 5.31
N HIS A 189 -11.76 9.39 5.37
CA HIS A 189 -10.75 9.62 6.39
C HIS A 189 -9.65 10.55 5.87
N VAL A 190 -9.96 11.85 5.80
CA VAL A 190 -9.03 12.89 5.31
C VAL A 190 -8.30 13.66 6.41
N TYR A 191 -8.53 13.34 7.68
CA TYR A 191 -7.74 13.92 8.77
C TYR A 191 -6.53 13.04 9.05
N ARG A 192 -5.34 13.63 8.89
CA ARG A 192 -4.07 12.97 9.21
C ARG A 192 -3.36 13.63 10.36
N ALA A 193 -2.41 12.92 10.94
CA ALA A 193 -1.41 13.50 11.82
C ALA A 193 -0.69 14.67 11.14
N LYS A 194 -0.47 15.75 11.88
CA LYS A 194 0.37 16.86 11.41
C LYS A 194 1.81 16.40 11.16
N ASN A 195 2.32 15.53 12.02
CA ASN A 195 3.69 15.04 11.99
C ASN A 195 3.83 13.81 11.08
N PHE A 196 4.87 13.82 10.26
CA PHE A 196 5.36 12.64 9.55
C PHE A 196 6.23 11.77 10.46
N THR A 197 6.39 10.49 10.14
CA THR A 197 7.35 9.61 10.85
C THR A 197 8.78 10.14 10.74
N LYS A 198 9.71 9.66 11.56
CA LYS A 198 11.13 10.03 11.44
C LYS A 198 11.70 9.61 10.06
N PRO A 199 12.70 10.32 9.50
CA PRO A 199 13.31 9.93 8.23
C PRO A 199 13.72 8.45 8.20
N GLY A 200 13.41 7.75 7.11
CA GLY A 200 13.67 6.31 6.93
C GLY A 200 12.76 5.37 7.73
N SER A 201 11.94 5.87 8.65
CA SER A 201 11.04 5.03 9.46
C SER A 201 9.70 4.82 8.76
N TYR A 202 9.32 3.56 8.58
CA TYR A 202 8.04 3.13 7.97
C TYR A 202 7.82 3.67 6.55
N VAL A 203 8.88 4.07 5.85
CA VAL A 203 8.79 4.54 4.47
C VAL A 203 8.41 3.39 3.53
N LYS A 204 7.82 3.70 2.38
CA LYS A 204 7.68 2.76 1.26
C LYS A 204 8.39 3.35 0.06
N CYS A 205 8.85 2.48 -0.84
CA CYS A 205 9.74 2.87 -1.92
C CYS A 205 9.20 2.47 -3.28
N PHE A 206 9.45 3.32 -4.27
CA PHE A 206 9.58 2.87 -5.66
C PHE A 206 10.95 2.23 -5.81
N HIS A 207 10.99 0.92 -5.98
CA HIS A 207 12.24 0.17 -6.16
C HIS A 207 12.60 0.07 -7.64
N ASN A 208 13.78 0.55 -8.00
CA ASN A 208 14.29 0.44 -9.36
C ASN A 208 14.86 -0.97 -9.58
N VAL A 209 14.15 -1.77 -10.39
CA VAL A 209 14.47 -3.20 -10.59
C VAL A 209 15.85 -3.45 -11.21
N GLU A 210 16.44 -2.45 -11.86
CA GLU A 210 17.77 -2.56 -12.48
C GLU A 210 18.92 -2.39 -11.49
N ARG A 211 18.60 -1.94 -10.27
CA ARG A 211 19.58 -1.59 -9.24
C ARG A 211 19.47 -2.48 -8.01
N ILE A 212 18.30 -3.04 -7.74
CA ILE A 212 18.05 -3.84 -6.53
C ILE A 212 18.23 -5.34 -6.78
N VAL A 213 18.68 -6.04 -5.74
CA VAL A 213 18.81 -7.50 -5.71
C VAL A 213 17.75 -8.10 -4.81
N SER A 214 17.49 -7.51 -3.64
CA SER A 214 16.44 -7.99 -2.75
C SER A 214 15.83 -6.84 -1.96
N VAL A 215 14.59 -7.03 -1.50
CA VAL A 215 13.78 -5.99 -0.86
C VAL A 215 13.32 -6.38 0.54
N HIS A 216 13.23 -5.38 1.40
CA HIS A 216 12.48 -5.39 2.65
C HIS A 216 11.18 -4.60 2.44
N ASN A 217 10.17 -4.77 3.31
CA ASN A 217 8.91 -4.03 3.25
C ASN A 217 9.07 -2.51 3.09
N HIS A 218 10.16 -1.95 3.60
CA HIS A 218 10.38 -0.49 3.63
C HIS A 218 11.50 0.01 2.71
N PHE A 219 12.50 -0.81 2.39
CA PHE A 219 13.74 -0.35 1.73
C PHE A 219 14.43 -1.50 0.98
N PRO A 220 15.28 -1.23 -0.01
CA PRO A 220 16.08 -2.27 -0.63
C PRO A 220 17.09 -2.83 0.38
N LEU A 221 17.14 -4.16 0.49
CA LEU A 221 18.05 -4.84 1.42
C LEU A 221 19.42 -5.08 0.78
N ASN A 222 19.44 -5.49 -0.48
CA ASN A 222 20.66 -5.72 -1.26
C ASN A 222 20.52 -5.08 -2.65
N CYS A 223 21.63 -4.60 -3.21
CA CYS A 223 21.67 -3.88 -4.48
C CYS A 223 22.91 -4.25 -5.30
N PHE A 224 22.88 -3.96 -6.61
CA PHE A 224 24.07 -4.01 -7.45
C PHE A 224 25.00 -2.84 -7.08
N GLY A 225 26.01 -3.14 -6.25
CA GLY A 225 26.83 -2.14 -5.58
C GLY A 225 26.15 -1.59 -4.33
N THR A 226 26.35 -0.31 -4.03
CA THR A 226 25.74 0.31 -2.83
C THR A 226 24.25 0.55 -3.01
N CYS A 227 23.45 0.18 -2.00
CA CYS A 227 22.05 0.57 -1.92
C CYS A 227 21.94 2.08 -1.69
N THR A 228 21.46 2.78 -2.72
CA THR A 228 21.24 4.22 -2.68
C THR A 228 19.75 4.52 -2.72
N THR A 229 19.31 5.39 -1.83
CA THR A 229 17.91 5.80 -1.73
C THR A 229 17.82 7.31 -1.81
N TYR A 230 16.92 7.80 -2.64
CA TYR A 230 16.51 9.20 -2.62
C TYR A 230 15.23 9.33 -1.82
N SER A 231 15.21 10.23 -0.85
CA SER A 231 14.02 10.52 -0.06
C SER A 231 13.23 11.60 -0.77
N ILE A 232 12.03 11.27 -1.24
CA ILE A 232 11.13 12.23 -1.89
C ILE A 232 10.59 13.18 -0.81
N ASP A 233 10.73 14.48 -1.04
CA ASP A 233 10.25 15.48 -0.10
C ASP A 233 8.71 15.46 -0.02
N THR A 234 8.20 15.71 1.20
CA THR A 234 6.77 15.61 1.49
C THR A 234 5.85 16.53 0.67
N PRO A 235 6.31 17.69 0.13
CA PRO A 235 5.50 18.47 -0.80
C PRO A 235 5.25 17.78 -2.15
N TYR A 236 6.04 16.76 -2.54
CA TYR A 236 5.86 16.02 -3.80
C TYR A 236 5.04 14.75 -3.59
N ALA A 237 5.30 14.00 -2.53
CA ALA A 237 4.59 12.77 -2.23
C ALA A 237 4.55 12.46 -0.74
N GLN A 238 3.49 11.77 -0.32
CA GLN A 238 3.33 11.26 1.04
C GLN A 238 2.84 9.81 1.01
N LEU A 239 3.34 8.99 1.92
CA LEU A 239 2.83 7.65 2.14
C LEU A 239 1.69 7.77 3.15
N GLN A 240 0.46 7.72 2.64
CA GLN A 240 -0.74 7.77 3.45
C GLN A 240 -0.97 6.38 4.05
N HIS A 241 -0.98 6.29 5.38
CA HIS A 241 -1.21 5.05 6.11
C HIS A 241 -2.51 5.13 6.90
N TYR A 242 -3.54 4.42 6.44
CA TYR A 242 -4.88 4.41 6.99
C TYR A 242 -5.00 3.35 8.07
N ARG A 243 -5.25 3.75 9.32
CA ARG A 243 -5.23 2.83 10.46
C ARG A 243 -6.43 3.07 11.38
N LYS A 244 -6.99 1.99 11.90
CA LYS A 244 -8.07 2.11 12.90
C LYS A 244 -7.61 2.83 14.17
N ASP A 245 -6.43 2.48 14.67
CA ASP A 245 -5.90 3.03 15.92
C ASP A 245 -4.36 2.85 16.01
N CYS A 246 -3.80 3.37 17.10
CA CYS A 246 -2.43 3.30 17.59
C CYS A 246 -1.96 1.89 17.97
N VAL A 247 -2.03 0.94 17.04
CA VAL A 247 -1.68 -0.46 17.31
C VAL A 247 -0.22 -0.77 16.99
N GLY A 248 0.31 -1.80 17.65
CA GLY A 248 1.65 -2.33 17.38
C GLY A 248 2.77 -1.35 17.76
N PRO A 249 3.79 -1.16 16.90
CA PRO A 249 4.92 -0.27 17.19
C PRO A 249 4.53 1.17 17.49
N LEU A 250 3.37 1.62 16.99
CA LEU A 250 2.89 2.99 17.17
C LEU A 250 2.35 3.25 18.59
N LYS A 251 1.96 2.21 19.34
CA LYS A 251 1.22 2.31 20.62
C LYS A 251 1.83 3.27 21.64
N LYS A 252 3.16 3.36 21.71
CA LYS A 252 3.86 4.19 22.72
C LYS A 252 3.92 5.66 22.37
N SER A 253 4.03 6.01 21.09
CA SER A 253 4.25 7.38 20.62
C SER A 253 3.03 7.98 19.92
N CYS A 254 2.01 7.19 19.61
CA CYS A 254 0.85 7.64 18.84
C CYS A 254 0.13 8.84 19.45
N ASN A 255 -0.19 8.74 20.74
CA ASN A 255 -0.98 9.75 21.43
C ASN A 255 -0.20 11.05 21.61
N SER A 256 1.13 10.98 21.72
CA SER A 256 2.00 12.15 21.90
C SER A 256 2.45 12.78 20.58
N ASP A 257 2.70 11.95 19.55
CA ASP A 257 3.41 12.42 18.35
C ASP A 257 2.46 12.59 17.17
N PHE A 258 1.36 11.83 17.12
CA PHE A 258 0.52 11.73 15.93
C PHE A 258 -0.92 12.16 16.15
N LYS A 259 -1.53 11.93 17.33
CA LYS A 259 -2.92 12.35 17.62
C LYS A 259 -3.09 13.77 18.15
N VAL A 260 -2.01 14.43 18.59
CA VAL A 260 -2.12 15.74 19.26
C VAL A 260 -2.61 16.84 18.30
N TYR A 261 -2.11 16.83 17.07
CA TYR A 261 -2.46 17.82 16.06
C TYR A 261 -2.80 17.12 14.76
N THR A 262 -3.99 17.40 14.24
CA THR A 262 -4.46 16.87 12.97
C THR A 262 -4.49 17.95 11.89
N VAL A 263 -4.40 17.53 10.64
CA VAL A 263 -4.51 18.39 9.46
C VAL A 263 -5.51 17.74 8.51
N LYS A 264 -6.47 18.52 7.99
CA LYS A 264 -7.35 18.07 6.92
C LYS A 264 -6.55 18.03 5.62
N ASP A 265 -6.41 16.85 5.05
CA ASP A 265 -5.68 16.58 3.82
C ASP A 265 -6.61 15.95 2.79
N THR A 266 -7.08 16.78 1.87
CA THR A 266 -8.05 16.41 0.84
C THR A 266 -7.37 15.97 -0.47
N THR A 267 -6.07 15.67 -0.45
CA THR A 267 -5.31 15.32 -1.67
C THR A 267 -5.96 14.15 -2.42
N ILE A 268 -6.47 13.15 -1.70
CA ILE A 268 -7.15 11.99 -2.29
C ILE A 268 -8.46 12.37 -3.03
N TRP A 269 -9.11 13.48 -2.67
CA TRP A 269 -10.37 13.89 -3.29
C TRP A 269 -10.21 14.35 -4.75
N ARG A 270 -8.99 14.56 -5.22
CA ARG A 270 -8.70 14.74 -6.65
C ARG A 270 -9.25 13.59 -7.50
N TYR A 271 -9.30 12.37 -6.94
CA TYR A 271 -9.78 11.17 -7.62
C TYR A 271 -11.20 10.77 -7.19
N LYS A 272 -11.87 11.60 -6.39
CA LYS A 272 -13.13 11.26 -5.71
C LYS A 272 -14.18 10.69 -6.66
N ASP A 273 -14.49 11.42 -7.73
CA ASP A 273 -15.61 11.08 -8.61
C ASP A 273 -15.32 9.79 -9.40
N GLU A 274 -14.11 9.65 -9.94
CA GLU A 274 -13.69 8.46 -10.66
C GLU A 274 -13.58 7.23 -9.75
N LEU A 275 -13.02 7.41 -8.55
CA LEU A 275 -12.83 6.33 -7.59
C LEU A 275 -14.18 5.82 -7.06
N ILE A 276 -15.10 6.73 -6.71
CA ILE A 276 -16.47 6.35 -6.32
C ILE A 276 -17.13 5.56 -7.46
N LEU A 277 -17.10 6.09 -8.69
CA LEU A 277 -17.73 5.44 -9.83
C LEU A 277 -17.22 4.00 -10.03
N ARG A 278 -15.89 3.81 -10.04
CA ARG A 278 -15.25 2.51 -10.23
C ARG A 278 -15.52 1.54 -9.08
N ALA A 279 -15.35 2.01 -7.84
CA ALA A 279 -15.58 1.20 -6.65
C ALA A 279 -17.04 0.78 -6.52
N THR A 280 -18.00 1.71 -6.69
CA THR A 280 -19.44 1.40 -6.68
C THR A 280 -19.81 0.39 -7.75
N LYS A 281 -19.23 0.51 -8.96
CA LYS A 281 -19.46 -0.47 -10.03
C LYS A 281 -18.97 -1.86 -9.62
N ALA A 282 -17.74 -1.97 -9.13
CA ALA A 282 -17.20 -3.25 -8.67
C ALA A 282 -18.03 -3.87 -7.53
N LEU A 283 -18.48 -3.04 -6.57
CA LEU A 283 -19.33 -3.47 -5.46
C LEU A 283 -20.69 -4.01 -5.93
N LYS A 284 -21.29 -3.40 -6.95
CA LYS A 284 -22.53 -3.87 -7.59
C LYS A 284 -22.32 -5.16 -8.38
N ASP A 285 -21.27 -5.22 -9.21
CA ASP A 285 -20.93 -6.41 -10.00
C ASP A 285 -20.68 -7.64 -9.10
N LEU A 286 -20.06 -7.42 -7.93
CA LEU A 286 -19.82 -8.43 -6.92
C LEU A 286 -21.06 -8.75 -6.06
N GLY A 287 -22.17 -8.04 -6.22
CA GLY A 287 -23.39 -8.22 -5.44
C GLY A 287 -23.23 -7.88 -3.96
N PHE A 288 -22.25 -7.04 -3.60
CA PHE A 288 -22.13 -6.51 -2.24
C PHE A 288 -23.17 -5.43 -1.95
N PHE A 289 -23.58 -4.70 -2.98
CA PHE A 289 -24.72 -3.77 -2.94
C PHE A 289 -25.81 -4.26 -3.87
N SER A 290 -27.05 -4.22 -3.36
CA SER A 290 -28.28 -4.38 -4.13
C SER A 290 -28.70 -3.06 -4.76
#